data_AF-A0AAU7S8X4-F1
#
_entry.id   AF-A0AAU7S8X4-F1
#
_cell.length_a   1.000
_cell.length_b   1.000
_cell.length_c   1.000
_cell.angle_alpha   90.00
_cell.angle_beta   90.00
_cell.angle_gamma   90.00
#
_symmetry.space_group_name_H-M   'P 1'
#
loop_
_entity.id
_entity.type
_entity.pdbx_description
1 polymer ?
#
loop_
_entity_poly.entity_id
_entity_poly.type
_entity_poly.pdbx_seq_one_letter_code
_entity_poly.pdbx_strand_id
1 'polypeptide(L)'
;MRLDSKYFDRIRTRRKRAQEPEQGPPTCQWDGCDKHGTHRAPVGRNAEGQFFLFCFEHVKEYNKGYNYFSGLSDGEIARYQKEAITGHRPTWTVGVNRAAKNSPLHSDIRSGSYSRVRDPFGFVKEGEGQGRGPRFPQQRKLKTLEAKAFDTMGLGANASAPEIKRRYKELVKMHHPDANGGDRGSEERFRAVIQAYQLLKQNGFC
;
A
#
# COMPACT_ATOMS: atom_id res chain seq x y z
N MET A 1 29.09 -14.46 -70.47
CA MET A 1 28.26 -15.15 -69.46
C MET A 1 26.82 -14.72 -69.66
N ARG A 2 25.87 -15.66 -69.85
CA ARG A 2 24.45 -15.31 -70.04
C ARG A 2 23.80 -15.13 -68.67
N LEU A 3 23.27 -13.94 -68.42
CA LEU A 3 22.71 -13.52 -67.12
C LEU A 3 21.24 -13.92 -66.95
N ASP A 4 20.62 -14.54 -67.96
CA ASP A 4 19.19 -14.87 -67.99
C ASP A 4 18.94 -16.31 -67.54
N SER A 5 19.35 -16.64 -66.31
CA SER A 5 19.05 -17.94 -65.73
C SER A 5 17.77 -17.88 -64.89
N LYS A 6 16.88 -18.85 -65.14
CA LYS A 6 15.59 -19.05 -64.43
C LYS A 6 15.72 -19.06 -62.90
N TYR A 7 16.91 -19.38 -62.40
CA TYR A 7 17.23 -19.44 -60.98
C TYR A 7 17.51 -18.07 -60.34
N PHE A 8 17.98 -17.07 -61.11
CA PHE A 8 18.34 -15.75 -60.58
C PHE A 8 17.24 -14.68 -60.76
N ASP A 9 16.22 -14.91 -61.59
CA ASP A 9 15.09 -13.96 -61.76
C ASP A 9 14.13 -13.91 -60.56
N ARG A 10 14.16 -14.90 -59.66
CA ARG A 10 13.35 -14.88 -58.42
C ARG A 10 14.02 -14.10 -57.27
N ILE A 11 15.28 -13.68 -57.44
CA ILE A 11 16.05 -12.91 -56.45
C ILE A 11 15.98 -11.40 -56.75
N ARG A 12 15.46 -11.01 -57.93
CA ARG A 12 15.22 -9.60 -58.27
C ARG A 12 14.05 -9.05 -57.47
N THR A 13 14.39 -8.33 -56.39
CA THR A 13 13.66 -7.22 -55.75
C THR A 13 12.14 -7.31 -55.81
N ARG A 14 11.50 -7.55 -54.65
CA ARG A 14 10.05 -7.35 -54.43
C ARG A 14 9.57 -6.17 -55.30
N ARG A 15 8.75 -6.46 -56.32
CA ARG A 15 8.08 -5.40 -57.08
C ARG A 15 7.40 -4.49 -56.06
N LYS A 16 7.81 -3.22 -56.02
CA LYS A 16 7.19 -2.21 -55.16
C LYS A 16 5.71 -2.20 -55.55
N ARG A 17 4.85 -2.73 -54.68
CA ARG A 17 3.41 -2.83 -54.92
C ARG A 17 2.95 -1.42 -55.32
N ALA A 18 2.33 -1.30 -56.50
CA ALA A 18 1.77 -0.03 -56.93
C ALA A 18 0.86 0.45 -55.80
N GLN A 19 1.12 1.66 -55.29
CA GLN A 19 0.30 2.24 -54.24
C GLN A 19 -1.11 2.40 -54.82
N GLU A 20 -2.09 1.74 -54.19
CA GLU A 20 -3.49 1.96 -54.51
C GLU A 20 -3.80 3.46 -54.29
N PRO A 21 -4.59 4.10 -55.17
CA PRO A 21 -4.90 5.51 -55.02
C PRO A 21 -5.56 5.75 -53.68
N GLU A 22 -4.94 6.60 -52.86
CA GLU A 22 -5.49 6.99 -51.56
C GLU A 22 -6.85 7.64 -51.80
N GLN A 23 -7.92 6.97 -51.34
CA GLN A 23 -9.24 7.58 -51.33
C GLN A 23 -9.15 8.83 -50.44
N GLY A 24 -9.55 9.98 -50.98
CA GLY A 24 -9.51 11.25 -50.26
C GLY A 24 -10.24 11.13 -48.91
N PRO A 25 -9.78 11.84 -47.87
CA PRO A 25 -10.41 11.76 -46.56
C PRO A 25 -11.90 12.11 -46.68
N PRO A 26 -12.79 11.36 -46.02
CA PRO A 26 -14.22 11.61 -46.07
C PRO A 26 -14.54 13.00 -45.54
N THR A 27 -15.69 13.56 -45.95
CA THR A 27 -16.16 14.84 -45.43
C THR A 27 -16.55 14.73 -43.95
N CYS A 28 -16.50 15.86 -43.25
CA CYS A 28 -16.92 15.97 -41.87
C CYS A 28 -18.42 15.64 -41.75
N GLN A 29 -18.78 14.74 -40.84
CA GLN A 29 -20.18 14.34 -40.59
C GLN A 29 -20.95 15.33 -39.70
N TRP A 30 -20.46 16.56 -39.57
CA TRP A 30 -21.09 17.59 -38.75
C TRP A 30 -22.05 18.41 -39.61
N ASP A 31 -23.22 18.75 -39.08
CA ASP A 31 -24.26 19.45 -39.83
C ASP A 31 -23.72 20.78 -40.40
N GLY A 32 -23.71 20.89 -41.74
CA GLY A 32 -23.27 22.08 -42.45
C GLY A 32 -21.75 22.26 -42.57
N CYS A 33 -20.95 21.20 -42.42
CA CYS A 33 -19.49 21.28 -42.55
C CYS A 33 -18.92 20.49 -43.74
N ASP A 34 -18.27 21.20 -44.67
CA ASP A 34 -17.61 20.59 -45.84
C ASP A 34 -16.11 20.32 -45.65
N LYS A 35 -15.57 20.55 -44.45
CA LYS A 35 -14.15 20.27 -44.14
C LYS A 35 -13.87 18.76 -44.15
N HIS A 36 -12.60 18.37 -44.31
CA HIS A 36 -12.19 16.97 -44.26
C HIS A 36 -12.29 16.37 -42.84
N GLY A 37 -12.87 15.19 -42.74
CA GLY A 37 -13.10 14.41 -41.54
C GLY A 37 -11.94 13.46 -41.21
N THR A 38 -10.77 14.01 -40.86
CA THR A 38 -9.57 13.20 -40.56
C THR A 38 -9.63 12.51 -39.19
N HIS A 39 -10.44 13.03 -38.26
CA HIS A 39 -10.41 12.60 -36.87
C HIS A 39 -11.63 11.75 -36.50
N ARG A 40 -11.39 10.67 -35.75
CA ARG A 40 -12.42 9.72 -35.30
C ARG A 40 -12.95 10.11 -33.93
N ALA A 41 -14.26 10.13 -33.79
CA ALA A 41 -14.97 10.34 -32.53
C ALA A 41 -15.92 9.14 -32.26
N PRO A 42 -15.94 8.57 -31.05
CA PRO A 42 -16.79 7.41 -30.75
C PRO A 42 -18.27 7.77 -30.81
N VAL A 43 -19.12 6.93 -31.42
CA VAL A 43 -20.57 7.22 -31.56
C VAL A 43 -21.31 7.19 -30.22
N GLY A 44 -20.88 6.30 -29.32
CA GLY A 44 -21.49 6.13 -28.01
C GLY A 44 -21.24 4.74 -27.44
N ARG A 45 -21.65 4.52 -26.19
CA ARG A 45 -21.45 3.26 -25.45
C ARG A 45 -22.06 2.04 -26.15
N ASN A 46 -23.23 2.17 -26.76
CA ASN A 46 -23.94 1.03 -27.39
C ASN A 46 -23.50 0.76 -28.84
N ALA A 47 -22.53 1.52 -29.36
CA ALA A 47 -22.04 1.43 -30.72
C ALA A 47 -20.50 1.30 -30.71
N GLU A 48 -19.99 0.40 -29.87
CA GLU A 48 -18.56 0.12 -29.77
C GLU A 48 -17.98 -0.25 -31.15
N GLY A 49 -16.90 0.42 -31.54
CA GLY A 49 -16.26 0.23 -32.84
C GLY A 49 -16.85 1.07 -33.98
N GLN A 50 -17.96 1.78 -33.76
CA GLN A 50 -18.46 2.79 -34.70
C GLN A 50 -17.92 4.17 -34.32
N PHE A 51 -17.43 4.89 -35.33
CA PHE A 51 -16.84 6.21 -35.16
C PHE A 51 -17.45 7.20 -36.14
N PHE A 52 -17.76 8.40 -35.65
CA PHE A 52 -17.97 9.56 -36.49
C PHE A 52 -16.63 10.10 -37.00
N LEU A 53 -16.65 10.67 -38.21
CA LEU A 53 -15.49 11.31 -38.81
C LEU A 53 -15.74 12.81 -38.88
N PHE A 54 -14.94 13.57 -38.12
CA PHE A 54 -15.07 15.02 -38.03
C PHE A 54 -13.73 15.72 -38.33
N CYS A 55 -13.82 17.01 -38.64
CA CYS A 55 -12.67 17.89 -38.73
C CYS A 55 -12.14 18.25 -37.32
N PHE A 56 -10.97 18.89 -37.25
CA PHE A 56 -10.30 19.20 -35.98
C PHE A 56 -11.13 20.07 -35.02
N GLU A 57 -11.89 21.03 -35.55
CA GLU A 57 -12.74 21.91 -34.74
C GLU A 57 -13.92 21.15 -34.13
N HIS A 58 -14.63 20.36 -34.95
CA HIS A 58 -15.80 19.63 -34.50
C HIS A 58 -15.48 18.43 -33.61
N VAL A 59 -14.32 17.77 -33.77
CA VAL A 59 -13.89 16.76 -32.78
C VAL A 59 -13.68 17.38 -31.40
N LYS A 60 -13.13 18.59 -31.32
CA LYS A 60 -12.97 19.26 -30.03
C LYS A 60 -14.30 19.56 -29.39
N GLU A 61 -15.27 20.04 -30.16
CA GLU A 61 -16.61 20.32 -29.67
C GLU A 61 -17.33 19.05 -29.22
N TYR A 62 -17.26 17.99 -30.03
CA TYR A 62 -17.78 16.67 -29.69
C TYR A 62 -17.17 16.12 -28.39
N ASN A 63 -15.84 16.09 -28.29
CA ASN A 63 -15.15 15.53 -27.13
C ASN A 63 -15.41 16.32 -25.84
N LYS A 64 -15.71 17.62 -25.92
CA LYS A 64 -16.11 18.42 -24.75
C LYS A 64 -17.48 18.01 -24.21
N GLY A 65 -18.41 17.66 -25.09
CA GLY A 65 -19.75 17.19 -24.70
C GLY A 65 -19.85 15.69 -24.47
N TYR A 66 -18.86 14.92 -24.92
CA TYR A 66 -18.92 13.47 -24.87
C TYR A 66 -18.72 12.93 -23.45
N ASN A 67 -19.72 12.22 -22.94
CA ASN A 67 -19.63 11.45 -21.71
C ASN A 67 -20.00 9.99 -21.99
N TYR A 68 -19.02 9.10 -21.89
CA TYR A 68 -19.21 7.66 -22.10
C TYR A 68 -20.27 7.05 -21.15
N PHE A 69 -20.41 7.62 -19.95
CA PHE A 69 -21.31 7.17 -18.89
C PHE A 69 -22.62 7.95 -18.83
N SER A 70 -22.96 8.73 -19.86
CA SER A 70 -24.25 9.44 -19.91
C SER A 70 -25.41 8.46 -19.76
N GLY A 71 -26.27 8.66 -18.76
CA GLY A 71 -27.45 7.83 -18.51
C GLY A 71 -27.22 6.56 -17.69
N LEU A 72 -26.00 6.31 -17.17
CA LEU A 72 -25.80 5.29 -16.14
C LEU A 72 -26.00 5.87 -14.75
N SER A 73 -26.49 5.04 -13.84
CA SER A 73 -26.47 5.35 -12.41
C SER A 73 -25.05 5.23 -11.83
N ASP A 74 -24.79 5.92 -10.71
CA ASP A 74 -23.51 5.86 -9.99
C ASP A 74 -23.11 4.41 -9.63
N GLY A 75 -24.10 3.57 -9.30
CA GLY A 75 -23.87 2.15 -9.00
C GLY A 75 -23.38 1.36 -10.21
N GLU A 76 -23.87 1.66 -11.40
CA GLU A 76 -23.43 1.00 -12.64
C GLU A 76 -22.05 1.50 -13.08
N ILE A 77 -21.74 2.78 -12.85
CA ILE A 77 -20.41 3.35 -13.08
C ILE A 77 -19.39 2.66 -12.16
N ALA A 78 -19.71 2.48 -10.89
CA ALA A 78 -18.86 1.77 -9.94
C ALA A 78 -18.65 0.30 -10.33
N ARG A 79 -19.72 -0.38 -10.80
CA ARG A 79 -19.60 -1.75 -11.33
C ARG A 79 -18.68 -1.81 -12.56
N TYR A 80 -18.86 -0.90 -13.51
CA TYR A 80 -18.02 -0.83 -14.71
C TYR A 80 -16.54 -0.61 -14.35
N GLN A 81 -16.24 0.30 -13.42
CA GLN A 81 -14.87 0.51 -12.93
C GLN A 81 -14.26 -0.75 -12.31
N LYS A 82 -15.05 -1.50 -11.52
CA LYS A 82 -14.61 -2.76 -10.91
C LYS A 82 -14.31 -3.82 -11.97
N GLU A 83 -15.17 -3.95 -12.98
CA GLU A 83 -15.01 -4.92 -14.07
C GLU A 83 -13.86 -4.55 -15.00
N ALA A 84 -13.63 -3.26 -15.26
CA ALA A 84 -12.54 -2.76 -16.09
C ALA A 84 -11.16 -3.16 -15.53
N ILE A 85 -10.98 -3.22 -14.20
CA ILE A 85 -9.75 -3.73 -13.57
C ILE A 85 -9.45 -5.17 -14.03
N THR A 86 -10.50 -5.96 -14.23
CA THR A 86 -10.41 -7.36 -14.70
C THR A 86 -10.55 -7.49 -16.21
N GLY A 87 -10.57 -6.37 -16.95
CA GLY A 87 -10.77 -6.35 -18.40
C GLY A 87 -12.13 -6.90 -18.83
N HIS A 88 -13.18 -6.68 -18.04
CA HIS A 88 -14.54 -7.21 -18.25
C HIS A 88 -14.62 -8.74 -18.35
N ARG A 89 -13.60 -9.46 -17.88
CA ARG A 89 -13.56 -10.91 -17.91
C ARG A 89 -14.36 -11.46 -16.73
N PRO A 90 -15.26 -12.45 -16.94
CA PRO A 90 -16.01 -13.04 -15.83
C PRO A 90 -15.03 -13.69 -14.86
N THR A 91 -15.02 -13.20 -13.62
CA THR A 91 -14.18 -13.76 -12.55
C THR A 91 -15.03 -14.64 -11.63
N TRP A 92 -14.55 -15.85 -11.36
CA TRP A 92 -15.14 -16.71 -10.32
C TRP A 92 -14.50 -16.38 -8.97
N THR A 93 -15.33 -16.25 -7.94
CA THR A 93 -14.86 -15.97 -6.58
C THR A 93 -14.28 -17.25 -5.96
N VAL A 94 -12.97 -17.44 -6.06
CA VAL A 94 -12.28 -18.54 -5.38
C VAL A 94 -11.81 -18.08 -4.01
N GLY A 95 -12.43 -18.59 -2.94
CA GLY A 95 -11.90 -18.50 -1.58
C GLY A 95 -11.62 -17.09 -1.03
N VAL A 96 -12.47 -16.10 -1.33
CA VAL A 96 -12.33 -14.76 -0.71
C VAL A 96 -12.86 -14.77 0.72
N ASN A 97 -12.00 -14.38 1.66
CA ASN A 97 -12.36 -14.19 3.08
C ASN A 97 -13.53 -13.19 3.20
N ARG A 98 -14.44 -13.40 4.16
CA ARG A 98 -15.62 -12.53 4.38
C ARG A 98 -15.26 -11.04 4.54
N ALA A 99 -14.06 -10.75 5.05
CA ALA A 99 -13.52 -9.39 5.16
C ALA A 99 -13.18 -8.74 3.80
N ALA A 100 -12.70 -9.51 2.83
CA ALA A 100 -12.43 -9.04 1.47
C ALA A 100 -13.74 -8.76 0.70
N LYS A 101 -14.79 -9.55 0.96
CA LYS A 101 -16.13 -9.35 0.36
C LYS A 101 -16.75 -8.00 0.73
N ASN A 102 -16.45 -7.48 1.91
CA ASN A 102 -17.00 -6.22 2.44
C ASN A 102 -16.00 -5.05 2.35
N SER A 103 -14.93 -5.19 1.56
CA SER A 103 -13.98 -4.09 1.38
C SER A 103 -14.64 -2.98 0.54
N PRO A 104 -14.55 -1.71 0.96
CA PRO A 104 -15.19 -0.60 0.26
C PRO A 104 -14.65 -0.49 -1.17
N LEU A 105 -15.54 -0.23 -2.13
CA LEU A 105 -15.16 0.01 -3.51
C LEU A 105 -14.41 1.33 -3.61
N HIS A 106 -13.54 1.48 -4.61
CA HIS A 106 -12.74 2.69 -4.78
C HIS A 106 -13.61 3.95 -4.96
N SER A 107 -14.84 3.79 -5.48
CA SER A 107 -15.86 4.84 -5.60
C SER A 107 -16.41 5.35 -4.26
N ASP A 108 -16.46 4.50 -3.24
CA ASP A 108 -16.99 4.85 -1.91
C ASP A 108 -15.92 5.51 -1.02
N ILE A 109 -14.66 5.51 -1.48
CA ILE A 109 -13.52 6.04 -0.73
C ILE A 109 -13.40 7.54 -1.03
N ARG A 110 -13.64 8.37 -0.01
CA ARG A 110 -13.39 9.82 -0.11
C ARG A 110 -11.95 10.09 -0.56
N SER A 111 -11.79 10.97 -1.55
CA SER A 111 -10.49 11.45 -2.00
C SER A 111 -9.67 11.97 -0.80
N GLY A 112 -8.44 11.45 -0.67
CA GLY A 112 -7.57 11.72 0.48
C GLY A 112 -7.53 10.62 1.56
N SER A 113 -8.35 9.57 1.46
CA SER A 113 -8.31 8.41 2.39
C SER A 113 -7.40 7.26 1.92
N TYR A 114 -6.39 7.54 1.09
CA TYR A 114 -5.47 6.52 0.57
C TYR A 114 -4.70 5.78 1.68
N SER A 115 -4.51 6.41 2.85
CA SER A 115 -3.90 5.78 4.03
C SER A 115 -4.80 4.77 4.76
N ARG A 116 -6.10 4.65 4.40
CA ARG A 116 -7.03 3.69 5.03
C ARG A 116 -7.51 2.59 4.10
N VAL A 117 -6.89 2.43 2.93
CA VAL A 117 -7.16 1.30 2.05
C VAL A 117 -6.62 0.04 2.74
N ARG A 118 -7.53 -0.76 3.30
CA ARG A 118 -7.19 -2.07 3.84
C ARG A 118 -6.87 -2.99 2.67
N ASP A 119 -5.58 -3.24 2.44
CA ASP A 119 -5.12 -4.15 1.39
C ASP A 119 -5.80 -5.52 1.55
N PRO A 120 -6.64 -5.95 0.58
CA PRO A 120 -7.33 -7.24 0.59
C PRO A 120 -6.37 -8.44 0.60
N PHE A 121 -5.15 -8.26 0.09
CA PHE A 121 -4.12 -9.28 -0.01
C PHE A 121 -3.06 -9.18 1.09
N GLY A 122 -3.07 -8.11 1.89
CA GLY A 122 -2.21 -7.97 3.07
C GLY A 122 -0.74 -7.64 2.80
N PHE A 123 -0.37 -7.24 1.59
CA PHE A 123 0.99 -6.86 1.21
C PHE A 123 1.39 -5.44 1.67
N VAL A 124 0.45 -4.49 1.67
CA VAL A 124 0.68 -3.08 2.02
C VAL A 124 0.43 -2.82 3.51
N LYS A 125 -0.12 -3.79 4.24
CA LYS A 125 -0.45 -3.67 5.67
C LYS A 125 0.69 -4.10 6.59
N GLU A 126 1.94 -3.90 6.19
CA GLU A 126 3.09 -4.02 7.09
C GLU A 126 3.37 -2.73 7.88
N GLY A 127 2.66 -1.63 7.57
CA GLY A 127 2.78 -0.36 8.30
C GLY A 127 1.88 -0.23 9.53
N GLU A 128 0.59 -0.58 9.45
CA GLU A 128 -0.36 -0.21 10.50
C GLU A 128 -1.46 -1.28 10.75
N GLY A 129 -1.26 -2.06 11.82
CA GLY A 129 -2.36 -2.65 12.58
C GLY A 129 -2.62 -4.15 12.39
N GLN A 130 -2.14 -4.92 13.37
CA GLN A 130 -2.44 -6.33 13.71
C GLN A 130 -1.68 -7.43 12.97
N GLY A 131 -0.34 -7.36 13.02
CA GLY A 131 0.49 -8.55 12.87
C GLY A 131 0.45 -9.42 14.13
N ARG A 132 0.00 -10.67 14.01
CA ARG A 132 0.43 -11.78 14.86
C ARG A 132 1.85 -12.22 14.43
N GLY A 133 2.80 -11.30 14.43
CA GLY A 133 4.22 -11.64 14.46
C GLY A 133 4.66 -11.88 15.91
N PRO A 134 5.85 -12.46 16.16
CA PRO A 134 6.39 -12.53 17.51
C PRO A 134 6.48 -11.10 18.04
N ARG A 135 5.67 -10.75 19.04
CA ARG A 135 5.82 -9.48 19.75
C ARG A 135 7.15 -9.58 20.50
N PHE A 136 8.20 -9.00 19.95
CA PHE A 136 9.32 -8.59 20.79
C PHE A 136 8.73 -7.68 21.86
N PRO A 137 8.86 -8.02 23.16
CA PRO A 137 8.31 -7.20 24.21
C PRO A 137 8.96 -5.82 24.08
N GLN A 138 8.14 -4.79 23.82
CA GLN A 138 8.57 -3.40 23.81
C GLN A 138 9.17 -3.11 25.19
N GLN A 139 10.51 -3.09 25.25
CA GLN A 139 11.22 -2.82 26.49
C GLN A 139 10.93 -1.39 26.91
N ARG A 140 10.49 -1.20 28.16
CA ARG A 140 10.31 0.15 28.71
C ARG A 140 11.68 0.83 28.70
N LYS A 141 11.81 1.96 28.00
CA LYS A 141 13.04 2.76 28.05
C LYS A 141 13.20 3.29 29.46
N LEU A 142 14.17 2.75 30.21
CA LEU A 142 14.46 3.18 31.56
C LEU A 142 14.94 4.63 31.55
N LYS A 143 14.43 5.42 32.50
CA LYS A 143 15.02 6.74 32.79
C LYS A 143 16.38 6.55 33.46
N THR A 144 17.23 7.57 33.43
CA THR A 144 18.60 7.52 33.98
C THR A 144 18.66 7.11 35.44
N LEU A 145 17.72 7.56 36.28
CA LEU A 145 17.65 7.16 37.69
C LEU A 145 17.16 5.71 37.87
N GLU A 146 16.26 5.24 37.01
CA GLU A 146 15.77 3.86 37.02
C GLU A 146 16.89 2.89 36.62
N ALA A 147 17.65 3.22 35.57
CA ALA A 147 18.82 2.45 35.16
C ALA A 147 19.83 2.30 36.30
N LYS A 148 20.18 3.42 36.97
CA LYS A 148 21.05 3.37 38.16
C LYS A 148 20.48 2.52 39.29
N ALA A 149 19.16 2.52 39.51
CA ALA A 149 18.52 1.70 40.52
C ALA A 149 18.54 0.20 40.18
N PHE A 150 18.43 -0.15 38.90
CA PHE A 150 18.62 -1.53 38.44
C PHE A 150 20.08 -1.98 38.59
N ASP A 151 21.03 -1.10 38.27
CA ASP A 151 22.47 -1.37 38.42
C ASP A 151 22.87 -1.58 39.88
N THR A 152 22.37 -0.75 40.81
CA THR A 152 22.65 -0.90 42.26
C THR A 152 22.10 -2.19 42.85
N MET A 153 21.03 -2.75 42.27
CA MET A 153 20.48 -4.04 42.67
C MET A 153 21.02 -5.22 41.84
N GLY A 154 21.89 -4.97 40.87
CA GLY A 154 22.47 -5.99 39.99
C GLY A 154 21.43 -6.71 39.11
N LEU A 155 20.41 -5.98 38.67
CA LEU A 155 19.31 -6.49 37.85
C LEU A 155 19.36 -5.94 36.43
N GLY A 156 18.97 -6.76 35.45
CA GLY A 156 18.81 -6.29 34.07
C GLY A 156 17.56 -5.41 33.90
N ALA A 157 17.56 -4.57 32.87
CA ALA A 157 16.45 -3.65 32.57
C ALA A 157 15.08 -4.32 32.34
N ASN A 158 15.06 -5.63 32.11
CA ASN A 158 13.86 -6.45 31.90
C ASN A 158 13.45 -7.28 33.12
N ALA A 159 14.02 -7.00 34.31
CA ALA A 159 13.72 -7.76 35.51
C ALA A 159 12.23 -7.63 35.90
N SER A 160 11.63 -8.77 36.26
CA SER A 160 10.23 -8.83 36.67
C SER A 160 10.03 -8.39 38.13
N ALA A 161 8.82 -7.95 38.47
CA ALA A 161 8.44 -7.58 39.85
C ALA A 161 8.83 -8.61 40.94
N PRO A 162 8.62 -9.93 40.75
CA PRO A 162 9.03 -10.92 41.76
C PRO A 162 10.56 -11.04 41.88
N GLU A 163 11.32 -10.86 40.79
CA GLU A 163 12.78 -10.89 40.82
C GLU A 163 13.36 -9.69 41.57
N ILE A 164 12.79 -8.50 41.39
CA ILE A 164 13.16 -7.29 42.15
C ILE A 164 12.97 -7.54 43.66
N LYS A 165 11.81 -8.08 44.06
CA LYS A 165 11.51 -8.38 45.48
C LYS A 165 12.45 -9.43 46.06
N ARG A 166 12.83 -10.44 45.28
CA ARG A 166 13.78 -11.47 45.70
C ARG A 166 15.17 -10.88 45.93
N ARG A 167 15.71 -10.13 44.96
CA ARG A 167 17.04 -9.50 45.07
C ARG A 167 17.11 -8.50 46.22
N TYR A 168 16.07 -7.70 46.42
CA TYR A 168 15.99 -6.80 47.56
C TYR A 168 16.14 -7.55 48.89
N LYS A 169 15.40 -8.66 49.08
CA LYS A 169 15.49 -9.48 50.30
C LYS A 169 16.87 -10.10 50.49
N GLU A 170 17.52 -10.53 49.42
CA GLU A 170 18.88 -11.08 49.45
C GLU A 170 19.89 -10.00 49.89
N LEU A 171 19.88 -8.83 49.25
CA LEU A 171 20.78 -7.71 49.55
C LEU A 171 20.58 -7.17 50.97
N VAL A 172 19.33 -7.08 51.42
CA VAL A 172 19.02 -6.65 52.80
C VAL A 172 19.58 -7.63 53.81
N LYS A 173 19.47 -8.94 53.60
CA LYS A 173 20.05 -9.94 54.51
C LYS A 173 21.57 -9.88 54.55
N MET A 174 22.21 -9.68 53.40
CA MET A 174 23.68 -9.59 53.29
C MET A 174 24.25 -8.30 53.86
N HIS A 175 23.51 -7.19 53.81
CA HIS A 175 23.96 -5.87 54.27
C HIS A 175 23.27 -5.41 55.56
N HIS A 176 22.60 -6.32 56.28
CA HIS A 176 21.94 -5.97 57.53
C HIS A 176 22.99 -5.66 58.61
N PRO A 177 22.88 -4.55 59.35
CA PRO A 177 23.88 -4.15 60.35
C PRO A 177 24.02 -5.18 61.49
N ASP A 178 22.94 -5.89 61.82
CA ASP A 178 22.91 -6.97 62.82
C ASP A 178 23.69 -8.22 62.37
N ALA A 179 23.66 -8.53 61.06
CA ALA A 179 24.37 -9.68 60.51
C ALA A 179 25.86 -9.40 60.26
N ASN A 180 26.21 -8.13 60.01
CA ASN A 180 27.57 -7.69 59.68
C ASN A 180 28.32 -7.06 60.86
N GLY A 181 27.79 -7.15 62.09
CA GLY A 181 28.47 -6.69 63.29
C GLY A 181 28.82 -5.19 63.30
N GLY A 182 28.08 -4.35 62.57
CA GLY A 182 28.32 -2.90 62.52
C GLY A 182 29.39 -2.42 61.54
N ASP A 183 29.77 -3.22 60.52
CA ASP A 183 30.69 -2.77 59.48
C ASP A 183 30.15 -1.56 58.68
N ARG A 184 30.83 -0.42 58.82
CA ARG A 184 30.50 0.87 58.17
C ARG A 184 30.54 0.80 56.65
N GLY A 185 31.31 -0.13 56.08
CA GLY A 185 31.38 -0.32 54.61
C GLY A 185 30.10 -0.90 54.02
N SER A 186 29.34 -1.67 54.80
CA SER A 186 28.07 -2.27 54.35
C SER A 186 26.88 -1.33 54.47
N GLU A 187 26.99 -0.31 55.33
CA GLU A 187 25.92 0.65 55.62
C GLU A 187 25.58 1.54 54.42
N GLU A 188 26.58 2.02 53.70
CA GLU A 188 26.38 2.85 52.51
C GLU A 188 25.65 2.07 51.41
N ARG A 189 26.05 0.80 51.20
CA ARG A 189 25.38 -0.10 50.25
C ARG A 189 23.95 -0.42 50.68
N PHE A 190 23.72 -0.64 51.96
CA PHE A 190 22.38 -0.88 52.50
C PHE A 190 21.43 0.30 52.23
N ARG A 191 21.89 1.53 52.50
CA ARG A 191 21.12 2.75 52.22
C ARG A 191 20.81 2.90 50.72
N ALA A 192 21.79 2.64 49.86
CA ALA A 192 21.61 2.69 48.40
C ALA A 192 20.58 1.66 47.90
N VAL A 193 20.57 0.44 48.45
CA VAL A 193 19.60 -0.61 48.10
C VAL A 193 18.17 -0.24 48.51
N ILE A 194 17.98 0.36 49.69
CA ILE A 194 16.67 0.83 50.13
C ILE A 194 16.14 1.93 49.20
N GLN A 195 16.98 2.91 48.87
CA GLN A 195 16.61 4.02 47.98
C GLN A 195 16.26 3.53 46.57
N ALA A 196 17.04 2.59 46.03
CA ALA A 196 16.79 1.98 44.73
C ALA A 196 15.44 1.23 44.70
N TYR A 197 15.14 0.44 45.73
CA TYR A 197 13.87 -0.29 45.82
C TYR A 197 12.66 0.66 45.95
N GLN A 198 12.78 1.72 46.74
CA GLN A 198 11.71 2.74 46.86
C GLN A 198 11.42 3.41 45.51
N LEU A 199 12.47 3.76 44.75
CA LEU A 199 12.33 4.37 43.44
C LEU A 199 11.63 3.43 42.43
N LEU A 200 12.02 2.15 42.40
CA LEU A 200 11.35 1.16 41.54
C LEU A 200 9.88 0.94 41.92
N LYS A 201 9.56 0.96 43.21
CA LYS A 201 8.19 0.83 43.71
C LYS A 201 7.32 2.02 43.32
N GLN A 202 7.84 3.25 43.43
CA GLN A 202 7.12 4.47 43.02
C GLN A 202 6.81 4.48 41.52
N ASN A 203 7.73 3.96 40.69
CA ASN A 203 7.58 3.90 39.23
C ASN A 203 6.79 2.67 38.75
N GLY A 204 6.25 1.85 39.66
CA GLY A 204 5.39 0.71 39.32
C GLY A 204 6.10 -0.49 38.72
N PHE A 205 7.38 -0.71 39.06
CA PHE A 205 8.12 -1.93 38.67
C PHE A 205 7.88 -3.11 39.63
N CYS A 206 7.40 -2.88 40.86
CA CYS A 206 7.22 -3.93 41.88
C CYS A 206 6.09 -3.66 42.89
#